data_AF-A0A4Q2WUK8-F1
#
_entry.id   AF-A0A4Q2WUK8-F1
#
_cell.length_a   1.000
_cell.length_b   1.000
_cell.length_c   1.000
_cell.angle_alpha   90.00
_cell.angle_beta   90.00
_cell.angle_gamma   90.00
#
_symmetry.space_group_name_H-M   'P 1'
#
loop_
_entity.id
_entity.type
_entity.pdbx_description
1 polymer ?
#
loop_
_entity_poly.entity_id
_entity_poly.type
_entity_poly.pdbx_seq_one_letter_code
_entity_poly.pdbx_strand_id
1 'polypeptide(L)'
;MDPTLYASLANRASDLVEAGEHLQAIGILEQLVESDLPDFDKAVMQLNIATVRDKMGDREGALASYATALDFEARTDAYFVAQQYAAYLAQLGRYADSITVYQGLIERPDLKPESREMFVANVATLQDLARG
;
A
#
# COMPACT_ATOMS: atom_id res chain seq x y z
N MET A 1 14.78 13.92 -8.29
CA MET A 1 14.27 13.65 -9.65
C MET A 1 13.50 14.89 -10.10
N ASP A 2 13.52 15.25 -11.38
CA ASP A 2 12.70 16.34 -11.90
C ASP A 2 11.19 16.01 -11.75
N PRO A 3 10.36 16.90 -11.16
CA PRO A 3 8.92 16.68 -11.02
C PRO A 3 8.19 16.37 -12.32
N THR A 4 8.66 16.94 -13.45
CA THR A 4 8.05 16.69 -14.77
C THR A 4 8.31 15.26 -15.22
N LEU A 5 9.56 14.79 -15.05
CA LEU A 5 9.94 13.42 -15.34
C LEU A 5 9.19 12.42 -14.44
N TYR A 6 9.05 12.72 -13.14
CA TYR A 6 8.26 11.91 -12.22
C TYR A 6 6.82 11.76 -12.70
N ALA A 7 6.13 12.88 -12.95
CA ALA A 7 4.72 12.85 -13.39
C ALA A 7 4.56 12.11 -14.72
N SER A 8 5.49 12.28 -15.66
CA SER A 8 5.46 11.57 -16.94
C SER A 8 5.60 10.05 -16.77
N LEU A 9 6.52 9.59 -15.91
CA LEU A 9 6.71 8.17 -15.66
C LEU A 9 5.54 7.56 -14.89
N ALA A 10 5.01 8.26 -13.88
CA ALA A 10 3.83 7.82 -13.13
C ALA A 10 2.60 7.68 -14.04
N ASN A 11 2.34 8.66 -14.90
CA ASN A 11 1.24 8.60 -15.87
C ASN A 11 1.43 7.45 -16.85
N ARG A 12 2.63 7.28 -17.40
CA ARG A 12 2.93 6.16 -18.32
C ARG A 12 2.74 4.81 -17.65
N ALA A 13 3.15 4.64 -16.39
CA ALA A 13 2.90 3.41 -15.66
C ALA A 13 1.39 3.15 -15.52
N SER A 14 0.59 4.18 -15.23
CA SER A 14 -0.88 4.08 -15.17
C SER A 14 -1.48 3.64 -16.50
N ASP A 15 -1.10 4.28 -17.61
CA ASP A 15 -1.58 3.93 -18.96
C ASP A 15 -1.25 2.48 -19.31
N LEU A 16 -0.06 2.00 -18.94
CA LEU A 16 0.34 0.61 -19.15
C LEU A 16 -0.49 -0.37 -18.31
N VAL A 17 -0.87 -0.01 -17.07
CA VAL A 17 -1.78 -0.83 -16.26
C VAL A 17 -3.15 -0.93 -16.92
N GLU A 18 -3.68 0.17 -17.44
CA GLU A 18 -4.96 0.19 -18.15
C GLU A 18 -4.91 -0.62 -19.46
N ALA A 19 -3.77 -0.61 -20.16
CA ALA A 19 -3.53 -1.42 -21.34
C ALA A 19 -3.27 -2.91 -21.06
N GLY A 20 -3.17 -3.32 -19.78
CA GLY A 20 -2.82 -4.70 -19.40
C GLY A 20 -1.33 -5.03 -19.51
N GLU A 21 -0.48 -4.05 -19.79
CA GLU A 21 0.98 -4.19 -19.92
C GLU A 21 1.68 -4.13 -18.55
N HIS A 22 1.23 -5.00 -17.64
CA HIS A 22 1.57 -4.95 -16.21
C HIS A 22 3.07 -5.04 -15.91
N LEU A 23 3.83 -5.88 -16.62
CA LEU A 23 5.29 -6.01 -16.41
C LEU A 23 6.04 -4.74 -16.79
N GLN A 24 5.61 -4.04 -17.85
CA GLN A 24 6.21 -2.77 -18.24
C GLN A 24 5.87 -1.67 -17.23
N ALA A 25 4.64 -1.65 -16.72
CA ALA A 25 4.25 -0.74 -15.65
C ALA A 25 5.11 -0.96 -14.39
N ILE A 26 5.31 -2.21 -13.97
CA ILE A 26 6.17 -2.55 -12.82
C ILE A 26 7.59 -2.05 -13.06
N GLY A 27 8.18 -2.27 -14.24
CA GLY A 27 9.55 -1.81 -14.53
C GLY A 27 9.71 -0.28 -14.40
N ILE A 28 8.70 0.50 -14.82
CA ILE A 28 8.73 1.97 -14.63
C ILE A 28 8.63 2.33 -13.14
N LEU A 29 7.75 1.66 -12.39
CA LEU A 29 7.59 1.91 -10.96
C LEU A 29 8.86 1.53 -10.18
N GLU A 30 9.54 0.44 -10.53
CA GLU A 30 10.81 0.02 -9.95
C GLU A 30 11.91 1.07 -10.22
N GLN A 31 12.00 1.60 -11.44
CA GLN A 31 12.91 2.71 -11.75
C GLN A 31 12.64 3.95 -10.88
N LEU A 32 11.37 4.25 -10.58
CA LEU A 32 11.01 5.35 -9.69
C LEU A 32 11.42 5.06 -8.24
N VAL A 33 11.24 3.83 -7.75
CA VAL A 33 11.69 3.41 -6.41
C VAL A 33 13.21 3.55 -6.23
N GLU A 34 13.99 3.23 -7.26
CA GLU A 34 15.46 3.30 -7.23
C GLU A 34 16.01 4.73 -7.33
N SER A 35 15.17 5.71 -7.63
CA SER A 35 15.57 7.11 -7.77
C SER A 35 15.77 7.82 -6.42
N ASP A 36 16.03 9.12 -6.46
CA ASP A 36 16.16 10.02 -5.33
C ASP A 36 14.80 10.56 -4.81
N LEU A 37 13.69 9.90 -5.15
CA LEU A 37 12.38 10.24 -4.59
C LEU A 37 12.38 10.18 -3.06
N PRO A 38 11.57 11.04 -2.39
CA PRO A 38 11.31 10.93 -0.96
C PRO A 38 10.77 9.54 -0.59
N ASP A 39 11.03 9.11 0.65
CA ASP A 39 10.62 7.78 1.11
C ASP A 39 9.09 7.57 1.01
N PHE A 40 8.29 8.61 1.27
CA PHE A 40 6.83 8.50 1.09
C PHE A 40 6.45 8.19 -0.36
N ASP A 41 7.06 8.87 -1.34
CA ASP A 41 6.77 8.61 -2.76
C ASP A 41 7.25 7.21 -3.18
N LYS A 42 8.39 6.74 -2.65
CA LYS A 42 8.86 5.35 -2.86
C LYS A 42 7.91 4.32 -2.26
N ALA A 43 7.35 4.60 -1.08
CA ALA A 43 6.33 3.78 -0.46
C ALA A 43 5.09 3.66 -1.36
N VAL A 44 4.64 4.78 -1.92
CA VAL A 44 3.50 4.81 -2.86
C VAL A 44 3.82 4.05 -4.16
N MET A 45 5.04 4.15 -4.70
CA MET A 45 5.44 3.36 -5.87
C MET A 45 5.40 1.85 -5.59
N GLN A 46 5.91 1.40 -4.43
CA GLN A 46 5.82 -0.01 -4.03
C GLN A 46 4.37 -0.46 -3.79
N LEU A 47 3.50 0.39 -3.24
CA LEU A 47 2.07 0.12 -3.14
C LEU A 47 1.42 -0.05 -4.52
N ASN A 48 1.80 0.76 -5.51
CA ASN A 48 1.32 0.62 -6.88
C ASN A 48 1.80 -0.70 -7.50
N ILE A 49 3.08 -1.08 -7.29
CA ILE A 49 3.59 -2.39 -7.72
C ILE A 49 2.78 -3.53 -7.08
N ALA A 50 2.48 -3.43 -5.78
CA ALA A 50 1.66 -4.43 -5.09
C ALA A 50 0.27 -4.58 -5.74
N THR A 51 -0.35 -3.45 -6.08
CA THR A 51 -1.66 -3.43 -6.76
C THR A 51 -1.59 -4.06 -8.15
N VAL A 52 -0.53 -3.80 -8.91
CA VAL A 52 -0.35 -4.40 -10.25
C VAL A 52 -0.09 -5.91 -10.15
N ARG A 53 0.72 -6.35 -9.19
CA ARG A 53 0.97 -7.79 -8.95
C ARG A 53 -0.30 -8.52 -8.53
N ASP A 54 -1.12 -7.94 -7.66
CA ASP A 54 -2.40 -8.53 -7.28
C ASP A 54 -3.37 -8.64 -8.47
N LYS A 55 -3.42 -7.63 -9.36
CA LYS A 55 -4.17 -7.70 -10.62
C LYS A 55 -3.72 -8.84 -11.54
N MET A 56 -2.43 -9.19 -11.50
CA MET A 56 -1.86 -10.34 -12.21
C MET A 56 -2.12 -11.68 -11.51
N GLY A 57 -2.73 -11.68 -10.31
CA GLY A 57 -2.92 -12.85 -9.47
C GLY A 57 -1.69 -13.24 -8.63
N ASP A 58 -0.61 -12.46 -8.70
CA ASP A 58 0.62 -12.65 -7.93
C ASP A 58 0.48 -12.06 -6.51
N ARG A 59 -0.24 -12.80 -5.66
CA ARG A 59 -0.52 -12.38 -4.28
C ARG A 59 0.74 -12.37 -3.41
N GLU A 60 1.67 -13.31 -3.62
CA GLU A 60 2.92 -13.35 -2.86
C GLU A 60 3.81 -12.16 -3.21
N GLY A 61 3.95 -11.86 -4.50
CA GLY A 61 4.66 -10.67 -4.94
C GLY A 61 3.99 -9.36 -4.50
N ALA A 62 2.65 -9.32 -4.42
CA ALA A 62 1.93 -8.18 -3.88
C ALA A 62 2.26 -7.96 -2.38
N LEU A 63 2.22 -9.02 -1.58
CA LEU A 63 2.59 -8.97 -0.15
C LEU A 63 4.06 -8.54 0.04
N ALA A 64 4.98 -9.01 -0.80
CA ALA A 64 6.39 -8.59 -0.75
C ALA A 64 6.56 -7.09 -1.08
N SER A 65 5.80 -6.58 -2.05
CA SER A 65 5.79 -5.15 -2.36
C SER A 65 5.18 -4.32 -1.23
N TYR A 66 4.11 -4.80 -0.58
CA TYR A 66 3.59 -4.16 0.63
C TYR A 66 4.62 -4.10 1.76
N ALA A 67 5.35 -5.19 2.01
CA ALA A 67 6.40 -5.20 3.02
C ALA A 67 7.49 -4.14 2.74
N THR A 68 7.89 -4.01 1.47
CA THR A 68 8.84 -2.98 1.04
C THR A 68 8.26 -1.57 1.17
N ALA A 69 7.00 -1.38 0.81
CA ALA A 69 6.30 -0.10 0.96
C ALA A 69 6.21 0.34 2.43
N LEU A 70 5.96 -0.59 3.34
CA LEU A 70 5.91 -0.34 4.79
C LEU A 70 7.28 0.06 5.35
N ASP A 71 8.38 -0.52 4.85
CA ASP A 71 9.74 -0.13 5.24
C ASP A 71 10.06 1.33 4.86
N PHE A 72 9.61 1.77 3.68
CA PHE A 72 9.68 3.17 3.28
C PHE A 72 8.78 4.06 4.14
N GLU A 73 7.51 3.68 4.34
CA GLU A 73 6.56 4.47 5.13
C GLU A 73 7.00 4.62 6.60
N ALA A 74 7.61 3.60 7.19
CA ALA A 74 8.10 3.62 8.58
C ALA A 74 9.16 4.71 8.84
N ARG A 75 9.78 5.25 7.79
CA ARG A 75 10.74 6.37 7.85
C ARG A 75 10.06 7.74 7.70
N THR A 76 8.73 7.76 7.68
CA THR A 76 7.89 8.94 7.51
C THR A 76 6.85 9.01 8.63
N ASP A 77 6.17 10.14 8.76
CA ASP A 77 5.03 10.27 9.68
C ASP A 77 3.72 9.74 9.08
N ALA A 78 3.74 9.17 7.86
CA ALA A 78 2.54 8.63 7.22
C ALA A 78 2.12 7.26 7.77
N TYR A 79 0.88 6.89 7.48
CA TYR A 79 0.27 5.59 7.80
C TYR A 79 -0.64 5.10 6.67
N PHE A 80 -0.49 5.68 5.48
CA PHE A 80 -1.30 5.41 4.31
C PHE A 80 -1.10 3.98 3.80
N VAL A 81 0.14 3.53 3.63
CA VAL A 81 0.46 2.17 3.18
C VAL A 81 0.02 1.15 4.20
N ALA A 82 0.25 1.38 5.51
CA ALA A 82 -0.22 0.52 6.57
C ALA A 82 -1.74 0.35 6.57
N GLN A 83 -2.49 1.44 6.35
CA GLN A 83 -3.93 1.38 6.21
C GLN A 83 -4.35 0.54 4.98
N GLN A 84 -3.71 0.74 3.82
CA GLN A 84 -4.00 0.00 2.60
C GLN A 84 -3.65 -1.49 2.73
N TYR A 85 -2.53 -1.79 3.40
CA TYR A 85 -2.11 -3.16 3.68
C TYR A 85 -3.09 -3.89 4.59
N ALA A 86 -3.58 -3.24 5.65
CA ALA A 86 -4.62 -3.80 6.51
C ALA A 86 -5.90 -4.12 5.73
N ALA A 87 -6.33 -3.21 4.84
CA ALA A 87 -7.49 -3.44 3.97
C ALA A 87 -7.25 -4.61 3.00
N TYR A 88 -6.06 -4.71 2.41
CA TYR A 88 -5.69 -5.81 1.52
C TYR A 88 -5.68 -7.15 2.25
N LEU A 89 -5.12 -7.23 3.45
CA LEU A 89 -5.17 -8.43 4.29
C LEU A 89 -6.61 -8.87 4.57
N ALA A 90 -7.51 -7.92 4.85
CA ALA A 90 -8.92 -8.23 5.04
C ALA A 90 -9.57 -8.79 3.75
N GLN A 91 -9.26 -8.23 2.58
CA GLN A 91 -9.74 -8.75 1.29
C GLN A 91 -9.26 -10.18 1.02
N LEU A 92 -8.06 -10.54 1.49
CA LEU A 92 -7.53 -11.91 1.43
C LEU A 92 -8.12 -12.85 2.49
N GLY A 93 -9.05 -12.39 3.33
CA GLY A 93 -9.60 -13.17 4.45
C GLY A 93 -8.65 -13.32 5.64
N ARG A 94 -7.51 -12.61 5.64
CA ARG A 94 -6.51 -12.60 6.73
C ARG A 94 -6.92 -11.62 7.82
N TYR A 95 -8.09 -11.83 8.41
CA TYR A 95 -8.71 -10.89 9.34
C TYR A 95 -7.87 -10.63 10.59
N ALA A 96 -7.26 -11.66 11.18
CA ALA A 96 -6.41 -11.51 12.37
C ALA A 96 -5.19 -10.61 12.11
N ASP A 97 -4.54 -10.77 10.95
CA ASP A 97 -3.40 -9.95 10.55
C ASP A 97 -3.84 -8.50 10.28
N SER A 98 -4.97 -8.32 9.59
CA SER A 98 -5.56 -7.00 9.33
C SER A 98 -5.88 -6.25 10.64
N ILE A 99 -6.51 -6.94 11.60
CA ILE A 99 -6.82 -6.39 12.92
C ILE A 99 -5.54 -5.94 13.63
N THR A 100 -4.49 -6.76 13.59
CA THR A 100 -3.20 -6.44 14.22
C THR A 100 -2.62 -5.12 13.66
N VAL A 101 -2.67 -4.94 12.34
CA VAL A 101 -2.20 -3.70 11.71
C VAL A 101 -3.05 -2.49 12.14
N TYR A 102 -4.38 -2.60 12.09
CA TYR A 102 -5.25 -1.50 12.51
C TYR A 102 -5.09 -1.14 14.00
N GLN A 103 -4.89 -2.13 14.88
CA GLN A 103 -4.62 -1.88 16.30
C GLN A 103 -3.32 -1.11 16.50
N GLY A 104 -2.24 -1.49 15.81
CA GLY A 104 -0.99 -0.73 15.83
C GLY A 104 -1.16 0.72 15.34
N LEU A 105 -1.98 0.94 14.30
CA LEU A 105 -2.30 2.29 13.84
C LEU A 105 -3.08 3.10 14.88
N ILE A 106 -4.05 2.49 15.57
CA ILE A 106 -4.84 3.15 16.62
C ILE A 106 -3.93 3.62 17.78
N GLU A 107 -2.86 2.91 18.10
CA GLU A 107 -1.94 3.30 19.18
C GLU A 107 -1.08 4.53 18.86
N ARG A 108 -1.04 4.95 17.60
CA ARG A 108 -0.26 6.12 17.19
C ARG A 108 -0.75 7.41 17.86
N PRO A 109 0.15 8.21 18.47
CA PRO A 109 -0.21 9.43 19.17
C PRO A 109 -0.64 10.57 18.22
N ASP A 110 -0.13 10.55 16.99
CA ASP A 110 -0.40 11.52 15.92
C ASP A 110 -1.64 11.16 15.09
N LEU A 111 -2.33 10.05 15.40
CA LEU A 111 -3.49 9.61 14.65
C LEU A 111 -4.67 10.57 14.80
N LYS A 112 -5.17 11.06 13.66
CA LYS A 112 -6.36 11.93 13.60
C LYS A 112 -7.60 11.22 14.17
N PRO A 113 -8.48 11.94 14.89
CA PRO A 113 -9.70 11.36 15.46
C PRO A 113 -10.57 10.61 14.43
N GLU A 114 -10.73 11.17 13.23
CA GLU A 114 -11.55 10.57 12.18
C GLU A 114 -10.96 9.24 11.68
N SER A 115 -9.62 9.19 11.53
CA SER A 115 -8.92 7.94 11.17
C SER A 115 -9.02 6.91 12.30
N ARG A 116 -8.94 7.35 13.56
CA ARG A 116 -9.10 6.47 14.74
C ARG A 116 -10.48 5.83 14.78
N GLU A 117 -11.53 6.62 14.62
CA GLU A 117 -12.92 6.12 14.58
C GLU A 117 -13.10 5.09 13.46
N MET A 118 -12.60 5.40 12.25
CA MET A 118 -12.65 4.48 11.12
C MET A 118 -11.90 3.17 11.39
N PHE A 119 -10.68 3.22 11.95
CA PHE A 119 -9.91 2.01 12.25
C PHE A 119 -10.55 1.16 13.35
N VAL A 120 -11.14 1.77 14.37
CA VAL A 120 -11.91 1.04 15.41
C VAL A 120 -13.11 0.34 14.79
N ALA A 121 -13.85 1.01 13.90
CA ALA A 121 -14.98 0.40 13.19
C ALA A 121 -14.55 -0.77 12.29
N ASN A 122 -13.41 -0.64 11.59
CA ASN A 122 -12.83 -1.72 10.81
C ASN A 122 -12.47 -2.92 11.70
N VAL A 123 -11.81 -2.71 12.84
CA VAL A 123 -11.47 -3.78 13.79
C VAL A 123 -12.72 -4.52 14.26
N ALA A 124 -13.77 -3.80 14.66
CA ALA A 124 -15.03 -4.43 15.08
C ALA A 124 -15.65 -5.29 13.97
N THR A 125 -15.70 -4.76 12.74
CA THR A 125 -16.22 -5.48 11.57
C THR A 125 -15.41 -6.75 11.28
N LEU A 126 -14.08 -6.66 11.32
CA LEU A 126 -13.19 -7.79 11.07
C LEU A 126 -13.27 -8.85 12.18
N GLN A 127 -13.50 -8.44 13.43
CA GLN A 127 -13.73 -9.39 14.54
C GLN A 127 -15.00 -10.21 14.33
N ASP A 128 -16.07 -9.60 13.80
CA ASP A 128 -17.30 -10.32 13.48
C ASP A 128 -17.09 -11.27 12.30
N LEU A 129 -16.38 -10.84 11.24
CA LEU A 129 -16.01 -11.68 10.11
C LEU A 129 -15.11 -12.86 10.50
N ALA A 130 -14.23 -12.70 11.49
CA ALA A 130 -13.37 -13.78 11.97
C ALA A 130 -14.09 -14.83 12.82
N ARG A 131 -15.33 -14.56 13.27
CA ARG A 131 -16.14 -15.49 14.08
C ARG A 131 -17.19 -16.27 13.27
N GLY A 132 -17.52 -15.81 12.07
CA GLY A 132 -18.49 -16.44 11.16
C GLY A 132 -17.85 -17.50 10.28
#